data_AF-A0A3M6WK03-F1
#
_entry.id   AF-A0A3M6WK03-F1
#
_cell.length_a   1.000
_cell.length_b   1.000
_cell.length_c   1.000
_cell.angle_alpha   90.00
_cell.angle_beta   90.00
_cell.angle_gamma   90.00
#
_symmetry.space_group_name_H-M   'P 1'
#
loop_
_entity.id
_entity.type
_entity.pdbx_description
1 polymer ?
#
loop_
_entity_poly.entity_id
_entity_poly.type
_entity_poly.pdbx_seq_one_letter_code
_entity_poly.pdbx_strand_id
1 'polypeptide(L)'
;MFSSTQLVDEQAGSGHRFIQPSDQLIMSTKVPVKSILKKQQSSTETPQTDEQQTKAQKDRDNLKLALKHANLIQHQKDVQALILRCIETLLDFPPSPPAEQTAASQFRDAVTLFQPGDYDDLIEERRIDSRCGYALCKREPRISTIGDSASWKFPKGAADYCSNSCWKKSLHVKTQLSEVPVWERDPRVPVIVRLPDGDEPQPNHRPGLEGNDDRQSQRAGAVVAGPAEQEELALERGEKAASFRPAQVMQDRIVEKRETVFKPLSSLDQAQVSSTAIEGYEPKRKGQDGDGSDSNSDGDDEE
;
A
#
# COMPACT_ATOMS: atom_id res chain seq x y z
N MET A 1 44.45 59.38 -21.02
CA MET A 1 44.86 59.97 -22.31
C MET A 1 44.56 58.95 -23.40
N PHE A 2 43.68 59.33 -24.34
CA PHE A 2 43.30 58.71 -25.63
C PHE A 2 42.58 57.34 -25.59
N SER A 3 41.27 57.26 -25.87
CA SER A 3 40.52 57.38 -27.16
C SER A 3 40.46 56.03 -27.90
N SER A 4 39.31 55.36 -28.02
CA SER A 4 38.16 55.59 -28.92
C SER A 4 38.40 55.22 -30.39
N THR A 5 37.74 54.15 -30.85
CA THR A 5 37.12 53.90 -32.18
C THR A 5 36.09 52.77 -31.97
N GLN A 6 34.76 52.97 -31.97
CA GLN A 6 33.79 53.15 -33.09
C GLN A 6 33.86 52.03 -34.15
N LEU A 7 32.80 51.53 -34.81
CA LEU A 7 31.31 51.54 -34.76
C LEU A 7 30.87 50.87 -36.10
N VAL A 8 29.89 49.94 -36.11
CA VAL A 8 28.86 49.65 -37.15
C VAL A 8 28.16 48.33 -36.72
N ASP A 9 26.91 48.30 -36.27
CA ASP A 9 25.60 48.47 -36.96
C ASP A 9 25.35 47.47 -38.11
N GLU A 10 24.57 46.43 -37.82
CA GLU A 10 23.71 45.79 -38.82
C GLU A 10 22.42 45.27 -38.13
N GLN A 11 21.30 45.96 -38.41
CA GLN A 11 19.95 45.54 -38.12
C GLN A 11 19.36 44.77 -39.31
N ALA A 12 18.79 43.59 -39.05
CA ALA A 12 17.55 43.05 -39.65
C ALA A 12 17.20 41.78 -38.84
N GLY A 13 16.06 41.63 -38.19
CA GLY A 13 14.72 41.85 -38.73
C GLY A 13 14.08 40.49 -39.00
N SER A 14 13.58 39.81 -37.96
CA SER A 14 12.59 38.73 -38.14
C SER A 14 11.76 38.58 -36.88
N GLY A 15 10.63 39.28 -36.85
CA GLY A 15 9.54 38.96 -35.94
C GLY A 15 8.65 37.92 -36.59
N HIS A 16 8.26 36.89 -35.85
CA HIS A 16 6.92 36.30 -35.97
C HIS A 16 6.54 35.48 -34.73
N ARG A 17 5.63 36.09 -33.96
CA ARG A 17 4.41 35.51 -33.39
C ARG A 17 4.54 34.30 -32.45
N PHE A 18 4.43 34.64 -31.16
CA PHE A 18 3.51 34.05 -30.18
C PHE A 18 2.39 33.21 -30.82
N ILE A 19 2.42 31.90 -30.63
CA ILE A 19 1.29 31.00 -30.90
C ILE A 19 0.80 30.49 -29.54
N GLN A 20 -0.38 30.96 -29.16
CA GLN A 20 -1.19 30.40 -28.08
C GLN A 20 -1.60 28.97 -28.46
N PRO A 21 -1.73 28.02 -27.51
CA PRO A 21 -2.43 26.79 -27.78
C PRO A 21 -3.93 27.10 -27.85
N SER A 22 -4.47 27.15 -29.07
CA SER A 22 -5.91 27.16 -29.30
C SER A 22 -6.49 25.80 -28.89
N ASP A 23 -7.53 25.84 -28.06
CA ASP A 23 -8.48 24.74 -27.84
C ASP A 23 -9.03 24.25 -29.19
N GLN A 24 -8.40 23.22 -29.75
CA GLN A 24 -8.99 22.47 -30.85
C GLN A 24 -9.96 21.45 -30.29
N LEU A 25 -11.22 21.86 -30.22
CA LEU A 25 -12.38 21.00 -30.33
C LEU A 25 -12.14 19.95 -31.43
N ILE A 26 -11.90 18.70 -31.02
CA ILE A 26 -11.96 17.55 -31.92
C ILE A 26 -13.43 17.40 -32.35
N MET A 27 -13.77 18.01 -33.48
CA MET A 27 -15.03 17.80 -34.17
C MET A 27 -15.05 16.37 -34.71
N SER A 28 -15.64 15.46 -33.93
CA SER A 28 -16.00 14.12 -34.39
C SER A 28 -17.00 14.26 -35.54
N THR A 29 -16.50 14.16 -36.77
CA THR A 29 -17.34 14.12 -37.97
C THR A 29 -18.13 12.82 -37.96
N LYS A 30 -19.38 12.88 -37.48
CA LYS A 30 -20.36 11.81 -37.62
C LYS A 30 -20.66 11.63 -39.11
N VAL A 31 -20.00 10.66 -39.74
CA VAL A 31 -20.42 10.17 -41.06
C VAL A 31 -21.71 9.36 -40.84
N PRO A 32 -22.87 9.78 -41.36
CA PRO A 32 -24.08 8.98 -41.22
C PRO A 32 -23.94 7.73 -42.10
N VAL A 33 -23.85 6.57 -41.46
CA VAL A 33 -23.94 5.29 -42.14
C VAL A 33 -25.34 5.19 -42.74
N LYS A 34 -25.46 5.37 -44.05
CA LYS A 34 -26.71 5.16 -44.78
C LYS A 34 -27.01 3.66 -44.73
N SER A 35 -28.02 3.31 -43.93
CA SER A 35 -28.66 2.00 -43.95
C SER A 35 -29.16 1.69 -45.38
N ILE A 36 -28.62 0.63 -45.99
CA ILE A 36 -29.05 0.08 -47.29
C ILE A 36 -30.18 -0.96 -47.08
N LEU A 37 -30.60 -1.19 -45.82
CA LEU A 37 -31.66 -2.15 -45.55
C LEU A 37 -33.03 -1.50 -45.82
N LYS A 38 -33.65 -2.00 -46.90
CA LYS A 38 -35.04 -1.78 -47.33
C LYS A 38 -35.97 -1.62 -46.11
N LYS A 39 -36.44 -0.40 -45.86
CA LYS A 39 -37.54 -0.14 -44.92
C LYS A 39 -38.80 -0.85 -45.42
N GLN A 40 -39.18 -1.92 -44.76
CA GLN A 40 -40.55 -2.43 -44.85
C GLN A 40 -41.42 -1.54 -43.94
N GLN A 41 -42.34 -0.82 -44.57
CA GLN A 41 -43.41 -0.11 -43.88
C GLN A 41 -44.52 -1.10 -43.51
N SER A 42 -44.97 -0.97 -42.25
CA SER A 42 -46.28 -1.29 -41.69
C SER A 42 -46.81 -2.73 -41.81
N SER A 43 -46.90 -3.40 -40.65
CA SER A 43 -48.19 -3.78 -40.07
C SER A 43 -48.04 -4.42 -38.69
N THR A 44 -48.94 -4.03 -37.79
CA THR A 44 -49.35 -4.73 -36.56
C THR A 44 -48.53 -4.42 -35.30
N GLU A 45 -49.06 -3.50 -34.48
CA GLU A 45 -48.91 -3.54 -33.03
C GLU A 45 -49.53 -4.87 -32.55
N THR A 46 -48.73 -5.93 -32.56
CA THR A 46 -49.04 -7.11 -31.75
C THR A 46 -48.89 -6.68 -30.29
N PRO A 47 -49.88 -6.95 -29.41
CA PRO A 47 -49.66 -6.79 -27.99
C PRO A 47 -48.46 -7.68 -27.63
N GLN A 48 -47.35 -7.04 -27.25
CA GLN A 48 -46.18 -7.76 -26.76
C GLN A 48 -46.67 -8.70 -25.66
N THR A 49 -46.50 -10.00 -25.85
CA THR A 49 -46.84 -11.00 -24.84
C THR A 49 -46.15 -10.60 -23.53
N ASP A 50 -46.78 -10.81 -22.37
CA ASP A 50 -46.19 -10.46 -21.07
C ASP A 50 -44.74 -10.99 -20.90
N GLU A 51 -44.43 -12.12 -21.55
CA GLU A 51 -43.08 -12.70 -21.63
C GLU A 51 -42.05 -11.83 -22.38
N GLN A 52 -42.46 -11.11 -23.42
CA GLN A 52 -41.59 -10.21 -24.20
C GLN A 52 -41.33 -8.91 -23.45
N GLN A 53 -42.34 -8.35 -22.79
CA GLN A 53 -42.18 -7.16 -21.95
C GLN A 53 -41.29 -7.45 -20.74
N THR A 54 -41.48 -8.61 -20.08
CA THR A 54 -40.63 -9.02 -18.96
C THR A 54 -39.18 -9.28 -19.38
N LYS A 55 -38.94 -9.84 -20.57
CA LYS A 55 -37.59 -9.99 -21.13
C LYS A 55 -36.94 -8.64 -21.43
N ALA A 56 -37.64 -7.73 -22.09
CA ALA A 56 -37.13 -6.39 -22.38
C ALA A 56 -36.79 -5.60 -21.10
N GLN A 57 -37.61 -5.74 -20.06
CA GLN A 57 -37.35 -5.11 -18.77
C GLN A 57 -36.13 -5.72 -18.06
N LYS A 58 -35.97 -7.05 -18.10
CA LYS A 58 -34.77 -7.73 -17.59
C LYS A 58 -33.51 -7.28 -18.33
N ASP A 59 -33.56 -7.17 -19.66
CA ASP A 59 -32.42 -6.71 -20.47
C ASP A 59 -32.04 -5.26 -20.13
N ARG A 60 -33.02 -4.39 -19.89
CA ARG A 60 -32.79 -3.02 -19.44
C ARG A 60 -32.11 -2.96 -18.08
N ASP A 61 -32.51 -3.82 -17.14
CA ASP A 61 -31.94 -3.85 -15.80
C ASP A 61 -30.54 -4.50 -15.79
N ASN A 62 -30.32 -5.52 -16.62
CA ASN A 62 -29.00 -6.09 -16.87
C ASN A 62 -28.04 -5.07 -17.48
N LEU A 63 -28.51 -4.27 -18.45
CA LEU A 63 -27.70 -3.19 -19.03
C LEU A 63 -27.31 -2.15 -17.97
N LYS A 64 -28.24 -1.72 -17.12
CA LYS A 64 -27.93 -0.78 -16.02
C LYS A 64 -26.88 -1.36 -15.07
N LEU A 65 -27.01 -2.64 -14.72
CA LEU A 65 -26.06 -3.34 -13.86
C LEU A 65 -24.68 -3.41 -14.53
N ALA A 66 -24.62 -3.80 -15.80
CA ALA A 66 -23.39 -3.85 -16.58
C ALA A 66 -22.71 -2.49 -16.66
N LEU A 67 -23.45 -1.41 -16.90
CA LEU A 67 -22.93 -0.04 -16.90
C LEU A 67 -22.39 0.37 -15.53
N LYS A 68 -23.08 0.00 -14.44
CA LYS A 68 -22.59 0.25 -13.07
C LYS A 68 -21.26 -0.45 -12.82
N HIS A 69 -21.13 -1.72 -13.18
CA HIS A 69 -19.86 -2.45 -13.06
C HIS A 69 -18.77 -1.87 -13.96
N ALA A 70 -19.10 -1.51 -15.20
CA ALA A 70 -18.15 -0.88 -16.11
C ALA A 70 -17.57 0.41 -15.53
N ASN A 71 -18.42 1.27 -14.93
CA ASN A 71 -17.97 2.50 -14.28
C ASN A 71 -17.11 2.23 -13.05
N LEU A 72 -17.43 1.22 -12.23
CA LEU A 72 -16.61 0.83 -11.09
C LEU A 72 -15.21 0.39 -11.52
N ILE A 73 -15.14 -0.45 -12.56
CA ILE A 73 -13.87 -0.94 -13.12
C ILE A 73 -13.07 0.24 -13.70
N GLN A 74 -13.72 1.14 -14.43
CA GLN A 74 -13.04 2.31 -14.97
C GLN A 74 -12.47 3.20 -13.86
N HIS A 75 -13.25 3.47 -12.82
CA HIS A 75 -12.79 4.22 -11.65
C HIS A 75 -11.57 3.56 -10.99
N GLN A 76 -11.60 2.23 -10.79
CA GLN A 76 -10.45 1.49 -10.25
C GLN A 76 -9.20 1.68 -11.13
N LYS A 77 -9.34 1.56 -12.44
CA LYS A 77 -8.22 1.75 -13.38
C LYS A 77 -7.68 3.18 -13.36
N ASP A 78 -8.56 4.18 -13.28
CA ASP A 78 -8.16 5.58 -13.22
C ASP A 78 -7.36 5.88 -11.95
N VAL A 79 -7.77 5.31 -10.81
CA VAL A 79 -7.05 5.42 -9.53
C VAL A 79 -5.73 4.66 -9.57
N GLN A 80 -5.66 3.47 -10.15
CA GLN A 80 -4.38 2.75 -10.34
C GLN A 80 -3.40 3.55 -11.20
N ALA A 81 -3.88 4.15 -12.30
CA ALA A 81 -3.06 5.02 -13.13
C ALA A 81 -2.58 6.27 -12.38
N LEU A 82 -3.40 6.82 -11.47
CA LEU A 82 -3.00 7.91 -10.59
C LEU A 82 -1.86 7.51 -9.64
N ILE A 83 -1.96 6.34 -9.00
CA ILE A 83 -0.93 5.82 -8.09
C ILE A 83 0.40 5.65 -8.83
N LEU A 84 0.38 5.06 -10.04
CA LEU A 84 1.59 4.92 -10.87
C LEU A 84 2.23 6.27 -11.20
N ARG A 85 1.43 7.28 -11.58
CA ARG A 85 1.95 8.64 -11.82
C ARG A 85 2.57 9.26 -10.57
N CYS A 86 1.99 8.99 -9.40
CA CYS A 86 2.57 9.42 -8.14
C CYS A 86 3.92 8.74 -7.89
N ILE A 87 4.05 7.42 -8.15
CA ILE A 87 5.33 6.71 -8.06
C ILE A 87 6.36 7.34 -9.00
N GLU A 88 6.02 7.47 -10.29
CA GLU A 88 6.88 8.10 -11.31
C GLU A 88 7.37 9.49 -10.88
N THR A 89 6.43 10.33 -10.40
CA THR A 89 6.76 11.66 -9.90
C THR A 89 7.72 11.61 -8.71
N LEU A 90 7.51 10.67 -7.79
CA LEU A 90 8.34 10.51 -6.60
C LEU A 90 9.70 9.86 -6.86
N LEU A 91 9.95 9.26 -8.03
CA LEU A 91 11.30 8.82 -8.41
C LEU A 91 12.25 10.01 -8.52
N ASP A 92 11.76 11.11 -9.12
CA ASP A 92 12.55 12.32 -9.32
C ASP A 92 12.73 13.19 -8.07
N PHE A 93 12.07 12.83 -6.97
CA PHE A 93 12.20 13.55 -5.71
C PHE A 93 13.55 13.32 -5.02
N PRO A 94 14.00 14.31 -4.22
CA PRO A 94 13.39 15.64 -4.05
C PRO A 94 13.85 16.63 -5.15
N PRO A 95 12.99 17.59 -5.56
CA PRO A 95 13.33 18.60 -6.56
C PRO A 95 14.56 19.44 -6.15
N SER A 96 15.15 20.14 -7.13
CA SER A 96 16.25 21.07 -6.87
C SER A 96 15.84 22.12 -5.80
N PRO A 97 16.77 22.56 -4.92
CA PRO A 97 16.46 23.60 -3.94
C PRO A 97 16.09 24.90 -4.68
N PRO A 98 15.12 25.74 -4.23
CA PRO A 98 14.57 25.92 -2.87
C PRO A 98 13.21 25.24 -2.60
N ALA A 99 12.78 24.28 -3.41
CA ALA A 99 11.43 23.70 -3.35
C ALA A 99 11.21 22.65 -2.22
N GLU A 100 12.02 22.65 -1.15
CA GLU A 100 12.06 21.56 -0.17
C GLU A 100 10.78 21.47 0.69
N GLN A 101 10.22 22.59 1.15
CA GLN A 101 8.95 22.60 1.89
C GLN A 101 7.76 22.16 1.02
N THR A 102 7.72 22.61 -0.24
CA THR A 102 6.71 22.16 -1.21
C THR A 102 6.85 20.69 -1.54
N ALA A 103 8.09 20.17 -1.60
CA ALA A 103 8.35 18.76 -1.84
C ALA A 103 7.83 17.89 -0.70
N ALA A 104 8.00 18.30 0.56
CA ALA A 104 7.45 17.57 1.70
C ALA A 104 5.91 17.46 1.62
N SER A 105 5.21 18.56 1.31
CA SER A 105 3.75 18.51 1.13
C SER A 105 3.34 17.64 -0.05
N GLN A 106 4.02 17.76 -1.20
CA GLN A 106 3.71 16.96 -2.39
C GLN A 106 3.96 15.46 -2.16
N PHE A 107 5.05 15.13 -1.47
CA PHE A 107 5.35 13.76 -1.06
C PHE A 107 4.26 13.20 -0.15
N ARG A 108 3.87 13.95 0.89
CA ARG A 108 2.78 13.55 1.79
C ARG A 108 1.49 13.31 1.02
N ASP A 109 1.08 14.25 0.17
CA ASP A 109 -0.18 14.17 -0.58
C ASP A 109 -0.19 12.97 -1.53
N ALA A 110 0.92 12.72 -2.24
CA ALA A 110 1.06 11.56 -3.12
C ALA A 110 0.98 10.25 -2.34
N VAL A 111 1.70 10.14 -1.21
CA VAL A 111 1.75 8.92 -0.40
C VAL A 111 0.43 8.66 0.35
N THR A 112 -0.44 9.65 0.54
CA THR A 112 -1.79 9.39 1.09
C THR A 112 -2.58 8.39 0.25
N LEU A 113 -2.29 8.28 -1.05
CA LEU A 113 -2.95 7.37 -1.98
C LEU A 113 -2.37 5.96 -1.94
N PHE A 114 -1.24 5.75 -1.28
CA PHE A 114 -0.53 4.48 -1.37
C PHE A 114 -1.10 3.45 -0.38
N GLN A 115 -0.97 2.19 -0.77
CA GLN A 115 -0.91 1.06 0.15
C GLN A 115 0.54 0.83 0.57
N PRO A 116 0.79 0.05 1.64
CA PRO A 116 2.15 -0.35 2.01
C PRO A 116 2.94 -1.01 0.87
N GLY A 117 2.26 -1.74 -0.03
CA GLY A 117 2.84 -2.36 -1.22
C GLY A 117 3.30 -1.34 -2.26
N ASP A 118 2.46 -0.37 -2.63
CA ASP A 118 2.85 0.70 -3.58
C ASP A 118 4.06 1.50 -3.07
N TYR A 119 4.20 1.64 -1.75
CA TYR A 119 5.35 2.29 -1.14
C TYR A 119 6.62 1.43 -1.21
N ASP A 120 6.51 0.10 -1.15
CA ASP A 120 7.63 -0.81 -1.41
C ASP A 120 8.07 -0.74 -2.87
N ASP A 121 7.13 -0.69 -3.81
CA ASP A 121 7.40 -0.52 -5.23
C ASP A 121 8.15 0.80 -5.48
N LEU A 122 7.73 1.90 -4.84
CA LEU A 122 8.47 3.17 -4.88
C LEU A 122 9.92 3.03 -4.38
N ILE A 123 10.14 2.29 -3.28
CA ILE A 123 11.50 2.09 -2.74
C ILE A 123 12.35 1.27 -3.72
N GLU A 124 11.77 0.24 -4.33
CA GLU A 124 12.44 -0.61 -5.32
C GLU A 124 12.84 0.20 -6.57
N GLU A 125 11.91 0.95 -7.16
CA GLU A 125 12.18 1.78 -8.33
C GLU A 125 13.25 2.84 -8.05
N ARG A 126 13.21 3.47 -6.86
CA ARG A 126 14.25 4.42 -6.44
C ARG A 126 15.61 3.75 -6.25
N ARG A 127 15.64 2.52 -5.72
CA ARG A 127 16.88 1.73 -5.60
C ARG A 127 17.46 1.44 -6.98
N ILE A 128 16.62 1.10 -7.96
CA ILE A 128 17.05 0.88 -9.35
C ILE A 128 17.66 2.17 -9.93
N ASP A 129 17.09 3.35 -9.66
CA ASP A 129 17.66 4.66 -10.03
C ASP A 129 18.82 5.13 -9.13
N SER A 130 19.37 4.25 -8.27
CA SER A 130 20.45 4.57 -7.33
C SER A 130 20.13 5.75 -6.38
N ARG A 131 18.85 5.96 -6.05
CA ARG A 131 18.41 6.94 -5.05
C ARG A 131 18.01 6.26 -3.75
N CYS A 132 18.19 6.96 -2.65
CA CYS A 132 17.75 6.49 -1.34
C CYS A 132 16.23 6.27 -1.35
N GLY A 133 15.78 5.13 -0.79
CA GLY A 133 14.36 4.77 -0.73
C GLY A 133 13.47 5.76 0.02
N TYR A 134 14.03 6.63 0.86
CA TYR A 134 13.30 7.77 1.42
C TYR A 134 13.24 8.91 0.39
N ALA A 135 12.04 9.17 -0.17
CA ALA A 135 11.85 10.06 -1.32
C ALA A 135 12.35 11.50 -1.11
N LEU A 136 12.36 12.00 0.12
CA LEU A 136 12.88 13.33 0.45
C LEU A 136 14.41 13.40 0.55
N CYS A 137 15.12 12.29 0.38
CA CYS A 137 16.58 12.22 0.43
C CYS A 137 17.19 12.14 -0.97
N LYS A 138 18.16 13.02 -1.27
CA LYS A 138 18.92 13.03 -2.55
C LYS A 138 20.08 12.03 -2.61
N ARG A 139 20.46 11.43 -1.48
CA ARG A 139 21.66 10.58 -1.40
C ARG A 139 21.41 9.21 -2.03
N GLU A 140 22.48 8.55 -2.44
CA GLU A 140 22.44 7.17 -2.92
C GLU A 140 22.22 6.17 -1.76
N PRO A 141 21.62 5.01 -2.02
CA PRO A 141 21.44 3.97 -1.02
C PRO A 141 22.76 3.25 -0.74
N ARG A 142 22.90 2.66 0.46
CA ARG A 142 24.12 1.92 0.84
C ARG A 142 24.41 0.74 -0.09
N ILE A 143 23.36 0.14 -0.64
CA ILE A 143 23.47 -0.99 -1.56
C ILE A 143 24.20 -0.63 -2.86
N SER A 144 24.14 0.62 -3.32
CA SER A 144 24.90 1.08 -4.49
C SER A 144 26.41 1.08 -4.26
N THR A 145 26.86 1.38 -3.03
CA THR A 145 28.30 1.39 -2.70
C THR A 145 28.83 -0.01 -2.35
N ILE A 146 28.02 -0.81 -1.67
CA ILE A 146 28.46 -2.07 -1.05
C ILE A 146 28.13 -3.29 -1.93
N GLY A 147 27.18 -3.15 -2.85
CA GLY A 147 26.65 -4.22 -3.69
C GLY A 147 25.62 -5.09 -2.97
N ASP A 148 24.77 -5.76 -3.76
CA ASP A 148 23.66 -6.59 -3.29
C ASP A 148 24.11 -7.75 -2.39
N SER A 149 25.32 -8.26 -2.61
CA SER A 149 25.89 -9.40 -1.88
C SER A 149 26.17 -9.13 -0.40
N ALA A 150 26.20 -7.86 0.03
CA ALA A 150 26.40 -7.50 1.43
C ALA A 150 25.15 -6.85 2.07
N SER A 151 23.99 -6.92 1.41
CA SER A 151 22.69 -6.51 1.97
C SER A 151 22.34 -7.24 3.28
N TRP A 152 22.74 -8.50 3.42
CA TRP A 152 22.52 -9.32 4.63
C TRP A 152 23.17 -8.76 5.90
N LYS A 153 24.16 -7.86 5.77
CA LYS A 153 24.82 -7.19 6.91
C LYS A 153 23.93 -6.13 7.57
N PHE A 154 22.83 -5.76 6.92
CA PHE A 154 21.89 -4.76 7.40
C PHE A 154 20.57 -5.43 7.80
N PRO A 155 19.76 -4.77 8.66
CA PRO A 155 18.36 -5.16 8.83
C PRO A 155 17.68 -5.27 7.46
N LYS A 156 16.73 -6.19 7.33
CA LYS A 156 16.05 -6.46 6.06
C LYS A 156 15.51 -5.16 5.44
N GLY A 157 15.91 -4.88 4.19
CA GLY A 157 15.53 -3.68 3.44
C GLY A 157 16.23 -2.38 3.88
N ALA A 158 17.05 -2.38 4.92
CA ALA A 158 17.74 -1.16 5.34
C ALA A 158 18.88 -0.77 4.38
N ALA A 159 19.39 -1.70 3.57
CA ALA A 159 20.44 -1.44 2.58
C ALA A 159 19.98 -0.48 1.45
N ASP A 160 18.67 -0.39 1.20
CA ASP A 160 18.04 0.45 0.17
C ASP A 160 17.96 1.94 0.58
N TYR A 161 18.59 2.28 1.71
CA TYR A 161 18.64 3.62 2.27
C TYR A 161 20.08 4.05 2.48
N CYS A 162 20.34 5.35 2.36
CA CYS A 162 21.66 5.92 2.60
C CYS A 162 22.11 5.80 4.08
N SER A 163 21.16 5.65 5.01
CA SER A 163 21.41 5.65 6.45
C SER A 163 20.26 5.01 7.23
N ASN A 164 20.53 4.62 8.48
CA ASN A 164 19.49 4.08 9.37
C ASN A 164 18.42 5.12 9.74
N SER A 165 18.74 6.42 9.72
CA SER A 165 17.74 7.47 9.96
C SER A 165 16.74 7.54 8.80
N CYS A 166 17.20 7.56 7.55
CA CYS A 166 16.31 7.50 6.38
C CYS A 166 15.45 6.24 6.35
N TRP A 167 16.02 5.09 6.73
CA TRP A 167 15.25 3.84 6.85
C TRP A 167 14.12 3.97 7.89
N LYS A 168 14.42 4.49 9.09
CA LYS A 168 13.39 4.70 10.13
C LYS A 168 12.34 5.73 9.72
N LYS A 169 12.74 6.81 9.05
CA LYS A 169 11.83 7.83 8.51
C LYS A 169 10.88 7.23 7.47
N SER A 170 11.40 6.42 6.57
CA SER A 170 10.61 5.70 5.57
C SER A 170 9.65 4.69 6.21
N LEU A 171 10.12 3.95 7.22
CA LEU A 171 9.28 3.02 7.96
C LEU A 171 8.13 3.74 8.70
N HIS A 172 8.40 4.89 9.31
CA HIS A 172 7.39 5.71 9.97
C HIS A 172 6.26 6.11 9.02
N VAL A 173 6.61 6.49 7.78
CA VAL A 173 5.61 6.79 6.74
C VAL A 173 4.84 5.53 6.36
N LYS A 174 5.54 4.43 6.05
CA LYS A 174 4.93 3.16 5.63
C LYS A 174 3.91 2.63 6.63
N THR A 175 4.21 2.70 7.93
CA THR A 175 3.34 2.18 8.99
C THR A 175 2.03 2.96 9.15
N GLN A 176 1.92 4.15 8.56
CA GLN A 176 0.71 4.98 8.59
C GLN A 176 -0.20 4.74 7.37
N LEU A 177 0.24 3.97 6.38
CA LEU A 177 -0.50 3.76 5.14
C LEU A 177 -1.65 2.76 5.35
N SER A 178 -2.77 3.01 4.67
CA SER A 178 -3.93 2.13 4.71
C SER A 178 -3.71 0.90 3.84
N GLU A 179 -3.99 -0.29 4.37
CA GLU A 179 -4.01 -1.54 3.61
C GLU A 179 -5.17 -1.60 2.61
N VAL A 180 -6.25 -0.83 2.83
CA VAL A 180 -7.38 -0.73 1.90
C VAL A 180 -6.96 0.12 0.69
N PRO A 181 -7.19 -0.34 -0.55
CA PRO A 181 -6.86 0.43 -1.75
C PRO A 181 -7.76 1.66 -1.88
N VAL A 182 -7.25 2.72 -2.52
CA VAL A 182 -7.91 4.04 -2.57
C VAL A 182 -9.33 4.00 -3.10
N TRP A 183 -9.61 3.20 -4.14
CA TRP A 183 -10.94 3.11 -4.75
C TRP A 183 -12.01 2.48 -3.84
N GLU A 184 -11.61 1.86 -2.73
CA GLU A 184 -12.50 1.27 -1.71
C GLU A 184 -12.58 2.09 -0.42
N ARG A 185 -11.79 3.15 -0.27
CA ARG A 185 -11.76 3.96 0.96
C ARG A 185 -13.04 4.79 1.11
N ASP A 186 -13.50 4.96 2.35
CA ASP A 186 -14.59 5.89 2.66
C ASP A 186 -14.06 7.33 2.54
N PRO A 187 -14.59 8.16 1.62
CA PRO A 187 -14.14 9.55 1.45
C PRO A 187 -14.36 10.42 2.70
N ARG A 188 -15.16 9.97 3.68
CA ARG A 188 -15.38 10.69 4.95
C ARG A 188 -14.25 10.50 5.96
N VAL A 189 -13.44 9.45 5.82
CA VAL A 189 -12.35 9.11 6.74
C VAL A 189 -11.02 9.37 6.04
N PRO A 190 -10.44 10.58 6.17
CA PRO A 190 -9.19 10.90 5.52
C PRO A 190 -8.04 10.12 6.14
N VAL A 191 -7.16 9.57 5.30
CA VAL A 191 -5.87 9.02 5.73
C VAL A 191 -4.92 10.20 5.95
N ILE A 192 -4.46 10.38 7.17
CA ILE A 192 -3.53 11.45 7.53
C ILE A 192 -2.15 10.85 7.73
N VAL A 193 -1.23 11.15 6.83
CA VAL A 193 0.18 10.75 6.93
C VAL A 193 0.97 11.89 7.57
N ARG A 194 1.67 11.61 8.66
CA ARG A 194 2.59 12.53 9.33
C ARG A 194 4.03 12.23 8.90
N LEU A 195 4.77 13.27 8.58
CA LEU A 195 6.19 13.15 8.27
C LEU A 195 7.01 13.15 9.57
N PRO A 196 8.16 12.47 9.59
CA PRO A 196 9.09 12.50 10.71
C PRO A 196 9.62 13.91 11.00
N ASP A 197 10.04 14.14 12.23
CA ASP A 197 10.60 15.43 12.68
C ASP A 197 11.72 15.94 11.75
N GLY A 198 11.65 17.24 11.43
CA GLY A 198 12.55 17.94 10.53
C GLY A 198 12.12 17.95 9.05
N ASP A 199 11.18 17.08 8.66
CA ASP A 199 10.65 17.04 7.28
C ASP A 199 9.20 17.51 7.19
N GLU A 200 8.55 17.83 8.33
CA GLU A 200 7.23 18.46 8.33
C GLU A 200 7.29 19.85 7.67
N PRO A 201 6.35 20.18 6.76
CA PRO A 201 6.28 21.49 6.16
C PRO A 201 6.00 22.53 7.25
N GLN A 202 6.91 23.48 7.44
CA GLN A 202 6.69 24.53 8.43
C GLN A 202 5.44 25.34 8.07
N PRO A 203 4.55 25.61 9.05
CA PRO A 203 3.50 26.60 8.83
C PRO A 203 4.19 27.93 8.58
N ASN A 204 3.83 28.60 7.49
CA ASN A 204 4.38 29.90 7.09
C ASN A 204 4.33 30.89 8.27
N HIS A 205 5.44 31.06 9.00
CA HIS A 205 5.57 32.17 9.92
C HIS A 205 5.65 33.44 9.06
N ARG A 206 4.60 34.26 9.14
CA ARG A 206 4.62 35.62 8.60
C ARG A 206 5.84 36.34 9.21
N PRO A 207 6.74 36.96 8.44
CA PRO A 207 7.79 37.78 9.02
C PRO A 207 7.13 39.02 9.61
N GLY A 208 6.93 39.04 10.92
CA GLY A 208 6.25 40.12 11.60
C GLY A 208 6.39 40.02 13.10
N LEU A 209 7.50 40.58 13.60
CA LEU A 209 7.69 41.06 14.98
C LEU A 209 7.60 40.04 16.11
N GLU A 210 8.64 39.23 16.35
CA GLU A 210 8.92 38.77 17.72
C GLU A 210 10.43 38.82 17.95
N GLY A 211 10.85 39.87 18.68
CA GLY A 211 12.15 39.93 19.31
C GLY A 211 12.10 39.24 20.66
N ASN A 212 13.22 38.60 21.01
CA ASN A 212 13.64 38.22 22.36
C ASN A 212 12.59 37.52 23.25
N ASP A 213 12.50 36.19 23.16
CA ASP A 213 12.21 35.37 24.35
C ASP A 213 12.89 33.97 24.28
N ASP A 214 14.22 33.99 24.32
CA ASP A 214 15.10 32.80 24.35
C ASP A 214 15.21 32.16 25.75
N ARG A 215 14.14 32.12 26.56
CA ARG A 215 14.22 31.50 27.90
C ARG A 215 13.07 30.58 28.33
N GLN A 216 12.09 30.28 27.47
CA GLN A 216 10.93 29.49 27.87
C GLN A 216 10.74 28.14 27.14
N SER A 217 11.70 27.68 26.33
CA SER A 217 11.57 26.40 25.60
C SER A 217 12.25 25.17 26.25
N GLN A 218 12.79 25.28 27.46
CA GLN A 218 13.32 24.12 28.21
C GLN A 218 12.32 23.50 29.22
N ARG A 219 11.02 23.83 29.13
CA ARG A 219 10.03 23.35 30.11
C ARG A 219 8.72 22.79 29.53
N ALA A 220 8.74 22.35 28.27
CA ALA A 220 7.61 21.66 27.63
C ALA A 220 8.09 20.35 27.00
N GLY A 221 8.38 19.36 27.84
CA GLY A 221 8.90 18.07 27.38
C GLY A 221 9.10 17.05 28.50
N ALA A 222 8.17 17.02 29.45
CA ALA A 222 8.09 15.97 30.46
C ALA A 222 6.71 16.06 31.14
N VAL A 223 5.67 15.53 30.49
CA VAL A 223 4.46 15.10 31.24
C VAL A 223 4.85 13.79 31.91
N VAL A 224 5.57 13.91 33.03
CA VAL A 224 5.73 12.84 33.99
C VAL A 224 4.39 12.80 34.73
N ALA A 225 3.55 11.80 34.42
CA ALA A 225 2.40 11.48 35.25
C ALA A 225 2.89 11.41 36.69
N GLY A 226 2.31 12.22 37.57
CA GLY A 226 2.70 12.22 38.97
C GLY A 226 2.46 10.83 39.57
N PRO A 227 3.19 10.44 40.63
CA PRO A 227 2.99 9.14 41.29
C PRO A 227 1.53 8.89 41.72
N ALA A 228 0.75 9.95 41.95
CA ALA A 228 -0.67 9.88 42.28
C ALA A 228 -1.57 9.48 41.08
N GLU A 229 -1.30 9.99 39.87
CA GLU A 229 -2.08 9.63 38.66
C GLU A 229 -1.77 8.20 38.20
N GLN A 230 -0.53 7.73 38.41
CA GLN A 230 -0.18 6.34 38.14
C GLN A 230 -0.85 5.36 39.11
N GLU A 231 -1.05 5.76 40.37
CA GLU A 231 -1.73 4.95 41.38
C GLU A 231 -3.23 4.84 41.10
N GLU A 232 -3.88 5.93 40.67
CA GLU A 232 -5.29 5.93 40.27
C GLU A 232 -5.54 5.05 39.04
N LEU A 233 -4.69 5.15 38.01
CA LEU A 233 -4.76 4.30 36.82
C LEU A 233 -4.43 2.82 37.12
N ALA A 234 -3.60 2.52 38.12
CA ALA A 234 -3.31 1.16 38.56
C ALA A 234 -4.48 0.54 39.32
N LEU A 235 -5.21 1.35 40.11
CA LEU A 235 -6.45 0.93 40.78
C LEU A 235 -7.56 0.60 39.78
N GLU A 236 -7.70 1.39 38.70
CA GLU A 236 -8.65 1.11 37.62
C GLU A 236 -8.32 -0.20 36.88
N ARG A 237 -7.03 -0.55 36.75
CA ARG A 237 -6.57 -1.82 36.18
C ARG A 237 -6.66 -3.01 37.15
N GLY A 238 -7.08 -2.79 38.39
CA GLY A 238 -7.20 -3.86 39.41
C GLY A 238 -5.85 -4.35 39.98
N GLU A 239 -4.77 -3.60 39.76
CA GLU A 239 -3.43 -3.94 40.25
C GLU A 239 -3.32 -3.57 41.74
N LYS A 240 -3.51 -4.56 42.63
CA LYS A 240 -3.26 -4.38 44.08
C LYS A 240 -1.76 -4.53 44.36
N ALA A 241 -1.19 -3.75 45.27
CA ALA A 241 0.25 -3.81 45.64
C ALA A 241 0.76 -5.20 46.12
N ALA A 242 -0.13 -6.18 46.32
CA ALA A 242 0.18 -7.57 46.63
C ALA A 242 0.04 -8.54 45.43
N SER A 243 -0.25 -8.05 44.23
CA SER A 243 -0.43 -8.86 43.01
C SER A 243 0.90 -9.34 42.42
N PHE A 244 1.99 -8.63 42.69
CA PHE A 244 3.34 -9.12 42.41
C PHE A 244 3.88 -9.87 43.63
N ARG A 245 3.65 -11.18 43.67
CA ARG A 245 4.42 -12.10 44.52
C ARG A 245 5.56 -12.68 43.67
N PRO A 246 6.80 -12.21 43.82
CA PRO A 246 7.94 -12.70 43.02
C PRO A 246 8.19 -14.20 43.18
N ALA A 247 7.72 -14.80 44.28
CA ALA A 247 7.85 -16.22 44.57
C ALA A 247 6.85 -17.13 43.82
N GLN A 248 5.92 -16.55 43.04
CA GLN A 248 4.93 -17.30 42.24
C GLN A 248 5.10 -17.01 40.73
N VAL A 249 6.29 -16.62 40.31
CA VAL A 249 6.66 -16.63 38.88
C VAL A 249 7.19 -18.03 38.58
N MET A 250 6.47 -18.77 37.73
CA MET A 250 6.92 -20.06 37.21
C MET A 250 8.33 -19.89 36.64
N GLN A 251 9.29 -20.64 37.16
CA GLN A 251 10.62 -20.69 36.56
C GLN A 251 10.49 -21.42 35.23
N ASP A 252 10.46 -20.68 34.13
CA ASP A 252 10.50 -21.26 32.79
C ASP A 252 11.85 -21.93 32.57
N ARG A 253 11.88 -23.25 32.79
CA ARG A 253 13.01 -24.09 32.43
C ARG A 253 12.94 -24.37 30.93
N ILE A 254 13.64 -23.55 30.15
CA ILE A 254 13.80 -23.79 28.72
C ILE A 254 14.70 -25.03 28.56
N VAL A 255 14.09 -26.15 28.16
CA VAL A 255 14.79 -27.39 27.79
C VAL A 255 14.81 -27.46 26.27
N GLU A 256 16.00 -27.60 25.70
CA GLU A 256 16.19 -27.75 24.26
C GLU A 256 15.47 -29.03 23.76
N LYS A 257 14.61 -28.87 22.76
CA LYS A 257 13.85 -29.97 22.17
C LYS A 257 14.81 -30.82 21.34
N ARG A 258 15.07 -32.06 21.77
CA ARG A 258 15.86 -33.03 20.99
C ARG A 258 15.26 -33.16 19.58
N GLU A 259 16.10 -33.02 18.57
CA GLU A 259 15.69 -33.25 17.19
C GLU A 259 15.29 -34.73 17.02
N THR A 260 14.03 -34.95 16.68
CA THR A 260 13.57 -36.25 16.21
C THR A 260 13.94 -36.34 14.74
N VAL A 261 14.84 -37.27 14.40
CA VAL A 261 15.19 -37.60 13.01
C VAL A 261 13.90 -37.84 12.22
N PHE A 262 13.63 -36.94 11.28
CA PHE A 262 12.49 -37.05 10.39
C PHE A 262 12.73 -38.25 9.47
N LYS A 263 11.93 -39.30 9.62
CA LYS A 263 11.90 -40.39 8.64
C LYS A 263 11.11 -39.86 7.44
N PRO A 264 11.71 -39.72 6.23
CA PRO A 264 10.94 -39.35 5.06
C PRO A 264 9.84 -40.40 4.85
N LEU A 265 8.61 -39.93 4.62
CA LEU A 265 7.51 -40.82 4.26
C LEU A 265 7.88 -41.48 2.92
N SER A 266 8.00 -42.80 2.95
CA SER A 266 8.10 -43.61 1.76
C SER A 266 6.94 -43.29 0.83
N SER A 267 7.31 -43.15 -0.44
CA SER A 267 6.53 -42.89 -1.64
C SER A 267 5.03 -43.16 -1.56
N LEU A 268 4.26 -42.15 -2.00
CA LEU A 268 2.92 -42.32 -2.57
C LEU A 268 2.98 -43.41 -3.65
N ASP A 269 2.64 -44.64 -3.30
CA ASP A 269 2.05 -45.59 -4.23
C ASP A 269 1.24 -46.57 -3.40
N GLN A 270 -0.08 -46.51 -3.59
CA GLN A 270 -1.12 -47.35 -2.96
C GLN A 270 -1.49 -47.01 -1.50
N ALA A 271 -2.17 -45.89 -1.31
CA ALA A 271 -3.08 -45.74 -0.17
C ALA A 271 -4.51 -45.61 -0.72
N GLN A 272 -5.34 -46.63 -0.49
CA GLN A 272 -6.79 -46.49 -0.63
C GLN A 272 -7.23 -45.38 0.33
N VAL A 273 -7.62 -44.23 -0.23
CA VAL A 273 -8.09 -43.09 0.55
C VAL A 273 -9.49 -43.45 1.06
N SER A 274 -9.59 -43.69 2.37
CA SER A 274 -10.87 -43.79 3.05
C SER A 274 -11.62 -42.46 2.89
N SER A 275 -12.93 -42.51 2.66
CA SER A 275 -13.77 -41.32 2.42
C SER A 275 -13.87 -40.38 3.63
N THR A 276 -13.28 -40.75 4.76
CA THR A 276 -13.24 -40.00 6.02
C THR A 276 -11.93 -39.26 6.26
N ALA A 277 -10.93 -39.38 5.38
CA ALA A 277 -9.67 -38.68 5.49
C ALA A 277 -9.77 -37.24 4.93
N ILE A 278 -9.29 -36.26 5.71
CA ILE A 278 -9.09 -34.88 5.24
C ILE A 278 -7.58 -34.71 5.04
N GLU A 279 -7.15 -34.48 3.78
CA GLU A 279 -5.73 -34.27 3.44
C GLU A 279 -4.79 -35.40 3.90
N GLY A 280 -5.27 -36.65 3.86
CA GLY A 280 -4.50 -37.82 4.30
C GLY A 280 -4.45 -38.02 5.83
N TYR A 281 -5.13 -37.16 6.59
CA TYR A 281 -5.27 -37.30 8.04
C TYR A 281 -6.66 -37.86 8.39
N GLU A 282 -6.70 -38.97 9.12
CA GLU A 282 -7.93 -39.52 9.70
C GLU A 282 -8.09 -39.09 11.18
N PRO A 283 -9.15 -38.33 11.51
CA PRO A 283 -9.41 -37.93 12.89
C PRO A 283 -9.75 -39.15 13.77
N LYS A 284 -8.97 -39.39 14.82
CA LYS A 284 -9.27 -40.41 15.83
C LYS A 284 -10.53 -40.03 16.60
N ARG A 285 -11.57 -40.86 16.50
CA ARG A 285 -12.79 -40.72 17.34
C ARG A 285 -12.43 -41.11 18.78
N LYS A 286 -12.51 -40.14 19.69
CA LYS A 286 -12.23 -40.33 21.11
C LYS A 286 -13.42 -41.06 21.74
N GLY A 287 -13.30 -42.38 21.98
CA GLY A 287 -14.34 -43.14 22.68
C GLY A 287 -14.47 -44.64 22.41
N GLN A 288 -13.44 -45.34 21.93
CA GLN A 288 -13.43 -46.81 21.91
C GLN A 288 -12.10 -47.32 22.47
N ASP A 289 -12.06 -47.45 23.80
CA ASP A 289 -11.25 -48.47 24.44
C ASP A 289 -11.99 -49.80 24.23
N GLY A 290 -11.35 -50.74 23.57
CA GLY A 290 -11.96 -52.01 23.20
C GLY A 290 -10.91 -52.99 22.72
N ASP A 291 -10.25 -53.60 23.71
CA ASP A 291 -9.77 -54.98 23.77
C ASP A 291 -9.85 -55.79 22.45
N GLY A 292 -8.68 -56.20 21.96
CA GLY A 292 -8.52 -57.11 20.83
C GLY A 292 -7.57 -58.22 21.25
N SER A 293 -8.11 -59.17 22.02
CA SER A 293 -7.48 -60.40 22.44
C SER A 293 -6.97 -61.20 21.24
N ASP A 294 -5.72 -61.65 21.34
CA ASP A 294 -5.20 -62.78 20.58
C ASP A 294 -6.12 -64.00 20.78
N SER A 295 -6.66 -64.53 19.69
CA SER A 295 -7.25 -65.87 19.66
C SER A 295 -6.99 -66.48 18.30
N ASN A 296 -5.92 -67.26 18.25
CA ASN A 296 -5.76 -68.35 17.29
C ASN A 296 -6.93 -69.32 17.47
N SER A 297 -7.65 -69.61 16.39
CA SER A 297 -8.40 -70.85 16.26
C SER A 297 -8.20 -71.38 14.86
N ASP A 298 -7.47 -72.49 14.81
CA ASP A 298 -7.49 -73.48 13.74
C ASP A 298 -8.92 -74.00 13.49
N GLY A 299 -9.18 -74.53 12.30
CA GLY A 299 -10.20 -75.57 12.09
C GLY A 299 -11.24 -75.32 10.98
N ASP A 300 -10.97 -75.95 9.84
CA ASP A 300 -11.86 -76.83 9.06
C ASP A 300 -13.05 -76.30 8.21
N ASP A 301 -12.92 -76.68 6.93
CA ASP A 301 -13.87 -77.39 6.05
C ASP A 301 -15.06 -76.72 5.34
N GLU A 302 -14.99 -76.90 4.01
CA GLU A 302 -16.00 -77.31 3.01
C GLU A 302 -17.31 -76.51 2.84
N GLU A 303 -17.51 -75.92 1.66
CA GLU A 303 -18.27 -76.51 0.53
C GLU A 303 -18.06 -75.68 -0.77
#